data_AF-A0A1W9V1Z8-F1
#
_entry.id   AF-A0A1W9V1Z8-F1
#
_cell.length_a   1.000
_cell.length_b   1.000
_cell.length_c   1.000
_cell.angle_alpha   90.00
_cell.angle_beta   90.00
_cell.angle_gamma   90.00
#
_symmetry.space_group_name_H-M   'P 1'
#
loop_
_entity.id
_entity.type
_entity.pdbx_description
1 polymer ?
#
loop_
_entity_poly.entity_id
_entity_poly.type
_entity_poly.pdbx_seq_one_letter_code
_entity_poly.pdbx_strand_id
1 'polypeptide(L)'
;MNNLFEDGRTPLFIPAGRNIAVTYPEQFKLDFYGNLRSDLIRGEGNSAKPQSVDLHLMIKFLERTERIKDRFKQNDFGSLVTDKFSREDRTNEQLLSLVRKKIDEILKGEYRQDQFGEKIFYDTRNYVNLNETSSGQQEVIRILQDIFLILLDEENAFRVIEEPEAHLYPAAQKQLVEMIALMLNNSNSQVVLTTHSPYILSVFNNLLFATRVVRKNKNVSEEISQIIPETCWLNPDKCNAYFLKDGFCESIFDVQTGLIGQNYLDEISEDLGADFDYLYHIHGRSFK
;
A
#
# COMPACT_ATOMS: atom_id res chain seq x y z
N MET A 1 -15.60 19.23 5.19
CA MET A 1 -14.60 18.71 6.15
C MET A 1 -13.25 19.40 5.96
N ASN A 2 -12.70 19.48 4.75
CA ASN A 2 -11.40 20.11 4.47
C ASN A 2 -11.28 21.59 4.90
N ASN A 3 -12.35 22.39 4.78
CA ASN A 3 -12.34 23.79 5.23
C ASN A 3 -12.30 23.97 6.76
N LEU A 4 -12.58 22.93 7.55
CA LEU A 4 -12.59 23.03 9.02
C LEU A 4 -11.19 22.82 9.63
N PHE A 5 -10.33 22.06 8.95
CA PHE A 5 -8.98 21.70 9.41
C PHE A 5 -7.88 22.27 8.51
N GLU A 6 -8.23 23.06 7.49
CA GLU A 6 -7.32 23.59 6.47
C GLU A 6 -6.45 22.51 5.80
N ASP A 7 -6.94 21.26 5.79
CA ASP A 7 -6.23 20.14 5.18
C ASP A 7 -6.69 19.95 3.73
N GLY A 8 -5.80 20.26 2.79
CA GLY A 8 -6.03 20.08 1.36
C GLY A 8 -5.94 18.63 0.89
N ARG A 9 -5.60 17.68 1.76
CA ARG A 9 -5.43 16.27 1.39
C ARG A 9 -6.76 15.57 1.23
N THR A 10 -6.89 14.77 0.18
CA THR A 10 -8.10 13.97 -0.07
C THR A 10 -8.03 12.67 0.75
N PRO A 11 -8.93 12.41 1.71
CA PRO A 11 -8.89 11.22 2.55
C PRO A 11 -9.44 9.99 1.82
N LEU A 12 -8.82 8.84 2.04
CA LEU A 12 -9.33 7.53 1.63
C LEU A 12 -8.88 6.45 2.62
N PHE A 13 -9.81 5.60 3.02
CA PHE A 13 -9.53 4.37 3.74
C PHE A 13 -9.50 3.20 2.75
N ILE A 14 -8.45 2.39 2.77
CA ILE A 14 -8.30 1.19 1.96
C ILE A 14 -8.37 -0.01 2.91
N PRO A 15 -9.44 -0.81 2.88
CA PRO A 15 -9.64 -1.92 3.81
C PRO A 15 -8.69 -3.10 3.53
N ALA A 16 -8.48 -3.97 4.51
CA ALA A 16 -7.75 -5.23 4.32
C ALA A 16 -8.46 -6.11 3.27
N GLY A 17 -9.79 -6.21 3.34
CA GLY A 17 -10.65 -6.92 2.38
C GLY A 17 -10.88 -6.18 1.05
N ARG A 18 -9.89 -5.44 0.54
CA ARG A 18 -9.96 -4.64 -0.70
C ARG A 18 -10.12 -5.47 -1.98
N ASN A 19 -9.84 -6.78 -1.93
CA ASN A 19 -10.07 -7.73 -3.03
C ASN A 19 -11.52 -7.71 -3.54
N ILE A 20 -12.50 -7.30 -2.73
CA ILE A 20 -13.89 -7.12 -3.12
C ILE A 20 -14.06 -6.27 -4.40
N ALA A 21 -13.16 -5.31 -4.62
CA ALA A 21 -13.22 -4.43 -5.79
C ALA A 21 -12.82 -5.13 -7.11
N VAL A 22 -12.17 -6.28 -7.02
CA VAL A 22 -11.68 -7.07 -8.14
C VAL A 22 -12.49 -8.35 -8.32
N THR A 23 -12.65 -9.14 -7.26
CA THR A 23 -13.14 -10.52 -7.34
C THR A 23 -14.61 -10.62 -7.74
N TYR A 24 -15.46 -9.68 -7.30
CA TYR A 24 -16.90 -9.79 -7.52
C TYR A 24 -17.35 -9.25 -8.88
N PRO A 25 -18.33 -9.91 -9.53
CA PRO A 25 -18.99 -9.40 -10.73
C PRO A 25 -19.53 -7.99 -10.52
N GLU A 26 -19.49 -7.18 -11.57
CA GLU A 26 -19.93 -5.78 -11.51
C GLU A 26 -21.37 -5.63 -11.04
N GLN A 27 -22.26 -6.53 -11.44
CA GLN A 27 -23.66 -6.52 -11.04
C GLN A 27 -23.84 -6.77 -9.54
N PHE A 28 -23.11 -7.73 -8.96
CA PHE A 28 -23.10 -7.96 -7.52
C PHE A 28 -22.55 -6.76 -6.77
N LYS A 29 -21.47 -6.15 -7.29
CA LYS A 29 -20.92 -4.93 -6.71
C LYS A 29 -21.98 -3.84 -6.72
N LEU A 30 -22.62 -3.54 -7.86
CA LEU A 30 -23.66 -2.51 -7.98
C LEU A 30 -24.86 -2.74 -7.05
N ASP A 31 -25.32 -3.98 -6.92
CA ASP A 31 -26.40 -4.32 -5.98
C ASP A 31 -25.95 -4.14 -4.53
N PHE A 32 -24.73 -4.59 -4.20
CA PHE A 32 -24.12 -4.37 -2.89
C PHE A 32 -24.02 -2.86 -2.59
N TYR A 33 -23.44 -2.05 -3.49
CA TYR A 33 -23.38 -0.59 -3.37
C TYR A 33 -24.76 0.06 -3.18
N GLY A 34 -25.74 -0.36 -3.98
CA GLY A 34 -27.11 0.17 -3.92
C GLY A 34 -27.73 -0.08 -2.56
N ASN A 35 -27.59 -1.32 -2.06
CA ASN A 35 -28.06 -1.71 -0.73
C ASN A 35 -27.33 -0.93 0.37
N LEU A 36 -25.99 -0.87 0.32
CA LEU A 36 -25.15 -0.12 1.26
C LEU A 36 -25.53 1.36 1.36
N ARG A 37 -25.77 2.03 0.21
CA ARG A 37 -26.24 3.42 0.18
C ARG A 37 -27.64 3.55 0.76
N SER A 38 -28.54 2.62 0.45
CA SER A 38 -29.91 2.64 0.96
C SER A 38 -29.96 2.46 2.49
N ASP A 39 -29.07 1.63 3.05
CA ASP A 39 -28.96 1.38 4.49
C ASP A 39 -28.39 2.59 5.25
N LEU A 40 -27.43 3.31 4.66
CA LEU A 40 -26.97 4.59 5.20
C LEU A 40 -28.09 5.62 5.26
N ILE A 41 -28.84 5.80 4.16
CA ILE A 41 -29.95 6.78 4.08
C ILE A 41 -31.06 6.42 5.08
N ARG A 42 -31.35 5.13 5.29
CA ARG A 42 -32.34 4.66 6.27
C ARG A 42 -31.88 4.83 7.73
N GLY A 43 -30.56 4.95 7.96
CA GLY A 43 -29.94 5.04 9.28
C GLY A 43 -29.76 6.46 9.84
N GLU A 44 -29.99 7.51 9.05
CA GLU A 44 -29.71 8.91 9.45
C GLU A 44 -30.58 9.46 10.62
N GLY A 45 -31.55 8.68 11.11
CA GLY A 45 -32.46 9.09 12.21
C GLY A 45 -32.05 8.68 13.63
N ASN A 46 -31.05 7.80 13.82
CA ASN A 46 -30.66 7.31 15.15
C ASN A 46 -29.12 7.27 15.27
N SER A 47 -28.59 7.81 16.38
CA SER A 47 -27.17 7.82 16.79
C SER A 47 -26.22 6.95 15.95
N ALA A 48 -25.26 7.58 15.27
CA ALA A 48 -24.28 6.93 14.38
C ALA A 48 -23.68 5.65 15.01
N LYS A 49 -24.19 4.49 14.59
CA LYS A 49 -23.65 3.20 15.01
C LYS A 49 -22.28 2.96 14.33
N PRO A 50 -21.32 2.27 14.95
CA PRO A 50 -20.02 1.93 14.33
C PRO A 50 -20.15 1.32 12.93
N GLN A 51 -21.15 0.44 12.74
CA GLN A 51 -21.50 -0.17 11.44
C GLN A 51 -21.78 0.86 10.32
N SER A 52 -22.26 2.07 10.65
CA SER A 52 -22.48 3.12 9.65
C SER A 52 -21.19 3.79 9.18
N VAL A 53 -20.14 3.82 10.02
CA VAL A 53 -18.84 4.42 9.68
C VAL A 53 -18.06 3.48 8.76
N ASP A 54 -17.94 2.20 9.13
CA ASP A 54 -17.24 1.20 8.32
C ASP A 54 -17.88 1.09 6.93
N LEU A 55 -19.21 1.12 6.90
CA LEU A 55 -19.99 1.15 5.68
C LEU A 55 -19.69 2.39 4.82
N HIS A 56 -19.64 3.56 5.44
CA HIS A 56 -19.28 4.79 4.75
C HIS A 56 -17.87 4.74 4.16
N LEU A 57 -16.88 4.26 4.93
CA LEU A 57 -15.50 4.10 4.49
C LEU A 57 -15.39 3.12 3.32
N MET A 58 -16.10 1.99 3.39
CA MET A 58 -16.16 1.02 2.30
C MET A 58 -16.74 1.65 1.03
N ILE A 59 -17.85 2.40 1.13
CA ILE A 59 -18.42 3.11 -0.03
C ILE A 59 -17.41 4.11 -0.61
N LYS A 60 -16.66 4.85 0.22
CA LYS A 60 -15.65 5.80 -0.26
C LYS A 60 -14.49 5.12 -0.97
N PHE A 61 -13.97 4.02 -0.41
CA PHE A 61 -12.97 3.16 -1.06
C PHE A 61 -13.42 2.72 -2.45
N LEU A 62 -14.64 2.22 -2.48
CA LEU A 62 -15.24 1.64 -3.64
C LEU A 62 -15.61 2.71 -4.70
N GLU A 63 -16.01 3.93 -4.30
CA GLU A 63 -16.19 5.09 -5.18
C GLU A 63 -14.87 5.53 -5.83
N ARG A 64 -13.76 5.55 -5.06
CA ARG A 64 -12.43 5.83 -5.62
C ARG A 64 -12.04 4.75 -6.61
N THR A 65 -12.33 3.48 -6.34
CA THR A 65 -12.00 2.38 -7.24
C THR A 65 -12.69 2.51 -8.59
N GLU A 66 -13.96 2.91 -8.63
CA GLU A 66 -14.64 3.15 -9.91
C GLU A 66 -14.02 4.32 -10.67
N ARG A 67 -13.62 5.41 -9.99
CA ARG A 67 -12.88 6.51 -10.63
C ARG A 67 -11.54 6.07 -11.19
N ILE A 68 -10.84 5.18 -10.48
CA ILE A 68 -9.60 4.57 -10.96
C ILE A 68 -9.90 3.78 -12.24
N LYS A 69 -10.84 2.83 -12.21
CA LYS A 69 -11.22 2.03 -13.39
C LYS A 69 -11.62 2.92 -14.58
N ASP A 70 -12.34 4.00 -14.34
CA ASP A 70 -12.72 4.95 -15.40
C ASP A 70 -11.50 5.59 -16.08
N ARG A 71 -10.44 5.89 -15.33
CA ARG A 71 -9.18 6.41 -15.89
C ARG A 71 -8.46 5.38 -16.76
N PHE A 72 -8.62 4.09 -16.47
CA PHE A 72 -7.95 2.99 -17.18
C PHE A 72 -8.79 2.35 -18.29
N LYS A 73 -10.08 2.66 -18.44
CA LYS A 73 -11.00 2.05 -19.45
C LYS A 73 -10.43 1.92 -20.87
N GLN A 74 -9.57 2.84 -21.31
CA GLN A 74 -8.88 2.79 -22.61
C GLN A 74 -7.39 3.15 -22.49
N ASN A 75 -6.88 3.17 -21.26
CA ASN A 75 -5.52 3.59 -20.98
C ASN A 75 -4.82 2.52 -20.15
N ASP A 76 -3.53 2.36 -20.40
CA ASP A 76 -2.60 1.72 -19.47
C ASP A 76 -1.73 2.79 -18.79
N PHE A 77 -0.89 2.35 -17.85
CA PHE A 77 0.05 3.23 -17.15
C PHE A 77 0.94 4.03 -18.12
N GLY A 78 1.42 3.43 -19.21
CA GLY A 78 2.29 4.09 -20.18
C GLY A 78 1.59 5.16 -21.00
N SER A 79 0.38 4.86 -21.48
CA SER A 79 -0.47 5.82 -22.20
C SER A 79 -0.82 7.02 -21.32
N LEU A 80 -1.16 6.80 -20.04
CA LEU A 80 -1.45 7.90 -19.10
C LEU A 80 -0.25 8.84 -18.87
N VAL A 81 0.98 8.30 -18.83
CA VAL A 81 2.19 9.14 -18.79
C VAL A 81 2.33 9.94 -20.07
N THR A 82 2.20 9.27 -21.22
CA THR A 82 2.40 9.90 -22.54
C THR A 82 1.37 11.01 -22.81
N ASP A 83 0.12 10.80 -22.41
CA ASP A 83 -0.97 11.77 -22.60
C ASP A 83 -0.81 13.01 -21.73
N LYS A 84 -0.22 12.87 -20.54
CA LYS A 84 -0.08 13.98 -19.59
C LYS A 84 1.11 14.88 -19.90
N PHE A 85 2.25 14.32 -20.30
CA PHE A 85 3.49 15.10 -20.42
C PHE A 85 3.81 15.46 -21.88
N SER A 86 3.84 16.76 -22.16
CA SER A 86 4.59 17.33 -23.28
C SER A 86 6.10 17.26 -23.03
N ARG A 87 6.93 17.40 -24.09
CA ARG A 87 8.41 17.28 -24.06
C ARG A 87 9.16 18.10 -22.99
N GLU A 88 8.51 19.00 -22.27
CA GLU A 88 9.11 19.95 -21.31
C GLU A 88 9.16 19.42 -19.86
N ASP A 89 8.40 18.38 -19.47
CA ASP A 89 8.32 17.86 -18.09
C ASP A 89 9.09 16.53 -17.87
N ARG A 90 10.35 16.49 -18.30
CA ARG A 90 11.17 15.26 -18.30
C ARG A 90 11.36 14.61 -16.94
N THR A 91 11.39 15.38 -15.84
CA THR A 91 11.63 14.85 -14.50
C THR A 91 10.43 14.03 -13.99
N ASN A 92 9.20 14.53 -14.18
CA ASN A 92 7.99 13.82 -13.79
C ASN A 92 7.77 12.57 -14.66
N GLU A 93 8.11 12.65 -15.95
CA GLU A 93 8.10 11.49 -16.86
C GLU A 93 9.04 10.37 -16.38
N GLN A 94 10.27 10.70 -15.95
CA GLN A 94 11.23 9.74 -15.42
C GLN A 94 10.74 9.06 -14.14
N LEU A 95 10.17 9.85 -13.21
CA LEU A 95 9.59 9.32 -11.98
C LEU A 95 8.46 8.33 -12.29
N LEU A 96 7.51 8.71 -13.16
CA LEU A 96 6.37 7.85 -13.48
C LEU A 96 6.76 6.62 -14.29
N SER A 97 7.81 6.71 -15.11
CA SER A 97 8.42 5.55 -15.77
C SER A 97 9.03 4.56 -14.76
N LEU A 98 9.73 5.06 -13.74
CA LEU A 98 10.24 4.24 -12.63
C LEU A 98 9.09 3.58 -11.84
N VAL A 99 8.05 4.35 -11.51
CA VAL A 99 6.85 3.89 -10.80
C VAL A 99 6.16 2.79 -11.61
N ARG A 100 5.94 3.01 -12.92
CA ARG A 100 5.39 1.99 -13.83
C ARG A 100 6.22 0.70 -13.81
N LYS A 101 7.54 0.80 -13.95
CA LYS A 101 8.41 -0.37 -13.93
C LYS A 101 8.27 -1.15 -12.62
N LYS A 102 8.21 -0.47 -11.47
CA LYS A 102 7.97 -1.12 -10.17
C LYS A 102 6.60 -1.78 -10.10
N ILE A 103 5.55 -1.18 -10.67
CA ILE A 103 4.22 -1.77 -10.76
C ILE A 103 4.28 -3.08 -11.56
N ASP A 104 4.92 -3.07 -12.73
CA ASP A 104 5.06 -4.27 -13.57
C ASP A 104 5.86 -5.37 -12.85
N GLU A 105 6.89 -4.99 -12.07
CA GLU A 105 7.66 -5.93 -11.24
C GLU A 105 6.86 -6.53 -10.07
N ILE A 106 5.98 -5.76 -9.42
CA ILE A 106 5.10 -6.24 -8.35
C ILE A 106 4.03 -7.18 -8.93
N LEU A 107 3.40 -6.77 -10.03
CA LEU A 107 2.33 -7.52 -10.69
C LEU A 107 2.85 -8.72 -11.48
N LYS A 108 4.16 -8.79 -11.76
CA LYS A 108 4.78 -9.77 -12.66
C LYS A 108 4.13 -9.76 -14.05
N GLY A 109 3.75 -8.58 -14.52
CA GLY A 109 3.07 -8.38 -15.79
C GLY A 109 2.52 -6.96 -15.92
N GLU A 110 2.06 -6.64 -17.12
CA GLU A 110 1.51 -5.32 -17.45
C GLU A 110 -0.01 -5.32 -17.27
N TYR A 111 -0.51 -4.40 -16.45
CA TYR A 111 -1.95 -4.18 -16.32
C TYR A 111 -2.49 -3.46 -17.56
N ARG A 112 -3.61 -3.95 -18.10
CA ARG A 112 -4.39 -3.27 -19.13
C ARG A 112 -5.87 -3.50 -18.88
N GLN A 113 -6.69 -2.55 -19.31
CA GLN A 113 -8.14 -2.69 -19.29
C GLN A 113 -8.69 -2.48 -20.70
N ASP A 114 -9.61 -3.35 -21.11
CA ASP A 114 -10.36 -3.22 -22.34
C ASP A 114 -11.86 -3.41 -22.09
N GLN A 115 -12.66 -3.43 -23.16
CA GLN A 115 -14.11 -3.61 -23.08
C GLN A 115 -14.55 -4.94 -22.44
N PHE A 116 -13.65 -5.92 -22.35
CA PHE A 116 -13.92 -7.23 -21.74
C PHE A 116 -13.43 -7.32 -20.29
N GLY A 117 -12.80 -6.27 -19.76
CA GLY A 117 -12.40 -6.17 -18.36
C GLY A 117 -10.93 -5.89 -18.16
N GLU A 118 -10.50 -6.03 -16.91
CA GLU A 118 -9.13 -5.79 -16.46
C GLU A 118 -8.28 -7.05 -16.60
N LYS A 119 -7.04 -6.90 -17.04
CA LYS A 119 -6.14 -8.01 -17.41
C LYS A 119 -4.72 -7.73 -16.95
N ILE A 120 -3.98 -8.79 -16.63
CA ILE A 120 -2.53 -8.75 -16.45
C ILE A 120 -1.89 -9.57 -17.58
N PHE A 121 -1.11 -8.88 -18.42
CA PHE A 121 -0.33 -9.49 -19.50
C PHE A 121 1.05 -9.89 -18.97
N TYR A 122 1.36 -11.19 -18.99
CA TYR A 122 2.68 -11.69 -18.58
C TYR A 122 3.63 -11.89 -19.76
N ASP A 123 3.12 -11.74 -20.99
CA ASP A 123 3.90 -11.53 -22.20
C ASP A 123 3.08 -10.76 -23.26
N THR A 124 3.62 -10.63 -24.48
CA THR A 124 3.00 -9.86 -25.57
C THR A 124 1.60 -10.34 -26.00
N ARG A 125 1.23 -11.59 -25.73
CA ARG A 125 -0.01 -12.21 -26.23
C ARG A 125 -0.83 -12.86 -25.13
N ASN A 126 -0.18 -13.32 -24.07
CA ASN A 126 -0.82 -14.08 -23.02
C ASN A 126 -1.14 -13.18 -21.82
N TYR A 127 -2.35 -13.36 -21.31
CA TYR A 127 -2.88 -12.62 -20.19
C TYR A 127 -3.75 -13.51 -19.31
N VAL A 128 -3.97 -13.04 -18.08
CA VAL A 128 -4.99 -13.57 -17.17
C VAL A 128 -5.96 -12.43 -16.84
N ASN A 129 -7.26 -12.71 -16.76
CA ASN A 129 -8.23 -11.72 -16.30
C ASN A 129 -7.93 -11.39 -14.84
N LEU A 130 -8.03 -10.13 -14.44
CA LEU A 130 -7.65 -9.69 -13.09
C LEU A 130 -8.42 -10.42 -11.98
N ASN A 131 -9.68 -10.80 -12.21
CA ASN A 131 -10.47 -11.60 -11.26
C ASN A 131 -9.99 -13.06 -11.14
N GLU A 132 -9.14 -13.54 -12.04
CA GLU A 132 -8.55 -14.87 -12.10
C GLU A 132 -7.06 -14.87 -11.70
N THR A 133 -6.47 -13.70 -11.39
CA THR A 133 -5.06 -13.61 -10.94
C THR A 133 -4.90 -14.08 -9.50
N SER A 134 -3.65 -14.21 -9.02
CA SER A 134 -3.39 -14.52 -7.60
C SER A 134 -3.98 -13.45 -6.66
N SER A 135 -4.36 -13.84 -5.44
CA SER A 135 -4.94 -12.92 -4.46
C SER A 135 -4.03 -11.73 -4.17
N GLY A 136 -2.71 -11.93 -4.09
CA GLY A 136 -1.75 -10.85 -3.92
C GLY A 136 -1.81 -9.80 -5.04
N GLN A 137 -1.95 -10.22 -6.31
CA GLN A 137 -2.14 -9.30 -7.44
C GLN A 137 -3.48 -8.56 -7.35
N GLN A 138 -4.56 -9.25 -6.99
CA GLN A 138 -5.90 -8.66 -6.83
C GLN A 138 -5.93 -7.61 -5.72
N GLU A 139 -5.19 -7.82 -4.64
CA GLU A 139 -5.18 -6.92 -3.49
C GLU A 139 -4.30 -5.69 -3.68
N VAL A 140 -3.16 -5.85 -4.37
CA VAL A 140 -2.19 -4.76 -4.50
C VAL A 140 -2.54 -3.78 -5.62
N ILE A 141 -3.20 -4.23 -6.69
CA ILE A 141 -3.44 -3.42 -7.90
C ILE A 141 -4.12 -2.09 -7.61
N ARG A 142 -5.11 -2.05 -6.71
CA ARG A 142 -5.83 -0.80 -6.38
C ARG A 142 -4.94 0.20 -5.64
N ILE A 143 -4.05 -0.28 -4.78
CA ILE A 143 -3.06 0.56 -4.09
C ILE A 143 -2.06 1.11 -5.12
N LEU A 144 -1.58 0.27 -6.04
CA LEU A 144 -0.63 0.68 -7.09
C LEU A 144 -1.22 1.72 -8.03
N GLN A 145 -2.45 1.50 -8.49
CA GLN A 145 -3.16 2.45 -9.36
C GLN A 145 -3.43 3.78 -8.64
N ASP A 146 -3.83 3.73 -7.37
CA ASP A 146 -4.07 4.94 -6.59
C ASP A 146 -2.79 5.74 -6.37
N ILE A 147 -1.68 5.09 -5.97
CA ILE A 147 -0.36 5.73 -5.85
C ILE A 147 0.08 6.36 -7.17
N PHE A 148 -0.05 5.61 -8.28
CA PHE A 148 0.31 6.11 -9.59
C PHE A 148 -0.51 7.33 -9.99
N LEU A 149 -1.82 7.32 -9.78
CA LEU A 149 -2.68 8.46 -10.11
C LEU A 149 -2.43 9.66 -9.20
N ILE A 150 -2.11 9.45 -7.91
CA ILE A 150 -1.70 10.54 -7.01
C ILE A 150 -0.47 11.25 -7.57
N LEU A 151 0.56 10.48 -7.96
CA LEU A 151 1.79 11.03 -8.55
C LEU A 151 1.54 11.65 -9.93
N LEU A 152 0.75 10.98 -10.77
CA LEU A 152 0.42 11.46 -12.10
C LEU A 152 -0.30 12.79 -12.00
N ASP A 153 -1.36 12.89 -11.17
CA ASP A 153 -2.25 14.03 -11.06
C ASP A 153 -1.75 15.11 -10.09
N GLU A 154 -0.60 14.89 -9.44
CA GLU A 154 -0.04 15.76 -8.41
C GLU A 154 -1.05 16.01 -7.27
N GLU A 155 -1.82 14.97 -6.92
CA GLU A 155 -2.80 15.03 -5.84
C GLU A 155 -2.09 15.05 -4.48
N ASN A 156 -2.64 15.83 -3.54
CA ASN A 156 -2.30 15.70 -2.13
C ASN A 156 -3.28 14.71 -1.48
N ALA A 157 -2.76 13.58 -1.00
CA ALA A 157 -3.57 12.47 -0.53
C ALA A 157 -3.37 12.20 0.96
N PHE A 158 -4.46 11.87 1.66
CA PHE A 158 -4.39 11.21 2.96
C PHE A 158 -4.91 9.79 2.78
N ARG A 159 -4.07 8.79 3.10
CA ARG A 159 -4.41 7.37 2.95
C ARG A 159 -4.30 6.66 4.27
N VAL A 160 -5.33 5.92 4.62
CA VAL A 160 -5.29 4.91 5.68
C VAL A 160 -5.34 3.56 4.97
N ILE A 161 -4.30 2.74 5.10
CA ILE A 161 -4.17 1.48 4.37
C ILE A 161 -4.06 0.35 5.39
N GLU A 162 -5.09 -0.51 5.44
CA GLU A 162 -5.10 -1.66 6.31
C GLU A 162 -4.39 -2.85 5.66
N GLU A 163 -3.45 -3.46 6.39
CA GLU A 163 -2.70 -4.68 6.00
C GLU A 163 -2.35 -4.72 4.49
N PRO A 164 -1.54 -3.76 3.99
CA PRO A 164 -1.16 -3.73 2.58
C PRO A 164 -0.34 -4.95 2.14
N GLU A 165 0.25 -5.68 3.08
CA GLU A 165 0.96 -6.95 2.86
C GLU A 165 0.07 -8.15 2.59
N ALA A 166 -1.25 -8.05 2.83
CA ALA A 166 -2.14 -9.20 2.75
C ALA A 166 -1.93 -9.94 1.42
N HIS A 167 -1.71 -11.26 1.54
CA HIS A 167 -1.41 -12.17 0.43
C HIS A 167 -0.19 -11.83 -0.47
N LEU A 168 0.65 -10.85 -0.10
CA LEU A 168 1.87 -10.51 -0.83
C LEU A 168 3.09 -11.25 -0.31
N TYR A 169 3.92 -11.74 -1.24
CA TYR A 169 5.23 -12.28 -0.91
C TYR A 169 6.18 -11.17 -0.41
N PRO A 170 7.15 -11.45 0.50
CA PRO A 170 8.00 -10.42 1.10
C PRO A 170 8.70 -9.48 0.11
N ALA A 171 9.12 -10.01 -1.05
CA ALA A 171 9.73 -9.18 -2.09
C ALA A 171 8.77 -8.10 -2.64
N ALA A 172 7.49 -8.43 -2.82
CA ALA A 172 6.47 -7.48 -3.26
C ALA A 172 6.11 -6.48 -2.17
N GLN A 173 6.12 -6.90 -0.89
CA GLN A 173 5.93 -5.99 0.25
C GLN A 173 7.03 -4.91 0.29
N LYS A 174 8.30 -5.29 0.07
CA LYS A 174 9.40 -4.32 -0.08
C LYS A 174 9.13 -3.31 -1.18
N GLN A 175 8.79 -3.78 -2.38
CA GLN A 175 8.53 -2.90 -3.52
C GLN A 175 7.31 -1.99 -3.26
N LEU A 176 6.28 -2.48 -2.58
CA LEU A 176 5.12 -1.68 -2.19
C LEU A 176 5.50 -0.57 -1.20
N VAL A 177 6.30 -0.85 -0.17
CA VAL A 177 6.79 0.18 0.77
C VAL A 177 7.66 1.21 0.05
N GLU A 178 8.51 0.79 -0.88
CA GLU A 178 9.28 1.71 -1.74
C GLU A 178 8.36 2.59 -2.59
N MET A 179 7.26 2.05 -3.13
CA MET A 179 6.26 2.83 -3.89
C MET A 179 5.54 3.86 -3.01
N ILE A 180 5.20 3.49 -1.77
CA ILE A 180 4.64 4.43 -0.79
C ILE A 180 5.66 5.54 -0.48
N ALA A 181 6.94 5.21 -0.30
CA ALA A 181 7.98 6.20 -0.05
C ALA A 181 8.18 7.16 -1.22
N LEU A 182 8.18 6.65 -2.46
CA LEU A 182 8.21 7.48 -3.67
C LEU A 182 7.04 8.47 -3.69
N MET A 183 5.83 8.02 -3.37
CA MET A 183 4.65 8.89 -3.28
C MET A 183 4.83 9.98 -2.21
N LEU A 184 5.23 9.60 -1.00
CA LEU A 184 5.40 10.52 0.12
C LEU A 184 6.49 11.57 -0.13
N ASN A 185 7.52 11.23 -0.88
CA ASN A 185 8.62 12.14 -1.19
C ASN A 185 8.32 13.10 -2.35
N ASN A 186 7.35 12.76 -3.21
CA ASN A 186 7.01 13.54 -4.43
C ASN A 186 5.60 14.15 -4.39
N SER A 187 4.92 14.11 -3.25
CA SER A 187 3.62 14.76 -3.05
C SER A 187 3.49 15.24 -1.62
N ASN A 188 2.55 16.16 -1.32
CA ASN A 188 2.23 16.52 0.07
C ASN A 188 1.21 15.52 0.66
N SER A 189 1.50 14.23 0.53
CA SER A 189 0.64 13.15 0.99
C SER A 189 1.01 12.66 2.38
N GLN A 190 0.06 12.05 3.07
CA GLN A 190 0.26 11.37 4.35
C GLN A 190 -0.36 9.98 4.29
N VAL A 191 0.33 9.01 4.88
CA VAL A 191 -0.11 7.61 4.97
C VAL A 191 -0.14 7.18 6.42
N VAL A 192 -1.22 6.53 6.81
CA VAL A 192 -1.34 5.70 8.02
C VAL A 192 -1.49 4.27 7.55
N LEU A 193 -0.73 3.35 8.14
CA LEU A 193 -0.65 1.97 7.70
C LEU A 193 -0.75 1.06 8.93
N THR A 194 -1.57 0.02 8.83
CA THR A 194 -1.56 -1.09 9.80
C THR A 194 -0.85 -2.28 9.17
N THR A 195 -0.08 -3.02 9.96
CA THR A 195 0.74 -4.13 9.46
C THR A 195 1.01 -5.11 10.59
N HIS A 196 0.94 -6.39 10.26
CA HIS A 196 1.50 -7.48 11.06
C HIS A 196 2.82 -7.98 10.48
N SER A 197 3.22 -7.49 9.30
CA SER A 197 4.43 -7.91 8.62
C SER A 197 5.73 -7.35 9.23
N PRO A 198 6.65 -8.21 9.71
CA PRO A 198 7.99 -7.78 10.09
C PRO A 198 8.81 -7.32 8.87
N TYR A 199 8.47 -7.79 7.66
CA TYR A 199 9.14 -7.35 6.44
C TYR A 199 8.82 -5.89 6.10
N ILE A 200 7.57 -5.45 6.28
CA ILE A 200 7.20 -4.04 6.07
C ILE A 200 7.98 -3.14 7.03
N LEU A 201 8.01 -3.48 8.33
CA LEU A 201 8.76 -2.71 9.33
C LEU A 201 10.26 -2.66 9.02
N SER A 202 10.84 -3.79 8.59
CA SER A 202 12.24 -3.88 8.19
C SER A 202 12.56 -2.97 7.01
N VAL A 203 11.67 -2.92 6.01
CA VAL A 203 11.86 -2.06 4.83
C VAL A 203 11.76 -0.58 5.23
N PHE A 204 10.77 -0.18 6.04
CA PHE A 204 10.70 1.19 6.56
C PHE A 204 11.98 1.59 7.32
N ASN A 205 12.49 0.70 8.18
CA ASN A 205 13.75 0.91 8.89
C ASN A 205 14.93 1.13 7.94
N ASN A 206 15.05 0.34 6.86
CA ASN A 206 16.08 0.52 5.86
C ASN A 206 16.00 1.91 5.19
N LEU A 207 14.79 2.36 4.83
CA LEU A 207 14.57 3.67 4.19
C LEU A 207 14.87 4.84 5.14
N LEU A 208 14.52 4.72 6.43
CA LEU A 208 14.83 5.71 7.46
C LEU A 208 16.33 5.75 7.79
N PHE A 209 16.96 4.58 7.86
CA PHE A 209 18.37 4.45 8.18
C PHE A 209 19.26 5.03 7.08
N ALA A 210 18.87 4.89 5.81
CA ALA A 210 19.55 5.54 4.68
C ALA A 210 19.69 7.06 4.91
N THR A 211 18.60 7.74 5.26
CA THR A 211 18.60 9.17 5.61
C THR A 211 19.53 9.46 6.80
N ARG A 212 19.51 8.62 7.83
CA ARG A 212 20.38 8.81 9.02
C ARG A 212 21.85 8.70 8.66
N VAL A 213 22.24 7.72 7.85
CA VAL A 213 23.64 7.51 7.43
C VAL A 213 24.14 8.73 6.68
N VAL A 214 23.36 9.24 5.73
CA VAL A 214 23.73 10.44 4.93
C VAL A 214 23.73 11.72 5.77
N ARG A 215 22.81 11.85 6.73
CA ARG A 215 22.82 12.96 7.71
C ARG A 215 24.11 12.98 8.54
N LYS A 216 24.65 11.81 8.90
CA LYS A 216 25.92 11.69 9.66
C LYS A 216 27.16 11.87 8.79
N ASN A 217 27.14 11.35 7.57
CA ASN A 217 28.25 11.46 6.62
C ASN A 217 27.71 11.67 5.21
N LYS A 218 27.78 12.91 4.71
CA LYS A 218 27.29 13.24 3.37
C LYS A 218 28.13 12.59 2.26
N ASN A 219 29.39 12.22 2.52
CA ASN A 219 30.29 11.71 1.50
C ASN A 219 29.91 10.29 1.03
N VAL A 220 29.08 9.56 1.79
CA VAL A 220 28.62 8.21 1.41
C VAL A 220 27.27 8.24 0.68
N SER A 221 26.72 9.42 0.34
CA SER A 221 25.41 9.54 -0.33
C SER A 221 25.31 8.69 -1.59
N GLU A 222 26.33 8.75 -2.46
CA GLU A 222 26.37 7.97 -3.70
C GLU A 222 26.39 6.46 -3.43
N GLU A 223 27.18 6.00 -2.46
CA GLU A 223 27.23 4.58 -2.06
C GLU A 223 25.87 4.09 -1.54
N ILE A 224 25.19 4.89 -0.72
CA ILE A 224 23.86 4.55 -0.21
C ILE A 224 22.82 4.54 -1.34
N SER A 225 22.90 5.49 -2.27
CA SER A 225 21.98 5.60 -3.41
C SER A 225 22.00 4.36 -4.33
N GLN A 226 23.13 3.64 -4.37
CA GLN A 226 23.27 2.37 -5.11
C GLN A 226 22.55 1.20 -4.45
N ILE A 227 22.33 1.27 -3.12
CA ILE A 227 21.63 0.23 -2.35
C ILE A 227 20.14 0.55 -2.26
N ILE A 228 19.82 1.80 -1.91
CA ILE A 228 18.46 2.32 -1.77
C ILE A 228 18.41 3.65 -2.52
N PRO A 229 17.61 3.77 -3.59
CA PRO A 229 17.50 5.02 -4.35
C PRO A 229 17.15 6.21 -3.45
N GLU A 230 17.77 7.37 -3.70
CA GLU A 230 17.55 8.58 -2.89
C GLU A 230 16.08 9.00 -2.85
N THR A 231 15.35 8.72 -3.93
CA THR A 231 13.91 8.97 -4.05
C THR A 231 13.06 8.19 -3.05
N CYS A 232 13.58 7.12 -2.44
CA CYS A 232 12.90 6.31 -1.43
C CYS A 232 13.30 6.66 0.01
N TRP A 233 14.26 7.57 0.22
CA TRP A 233 14.74 7.90 1.57
C TRP A 233 13.66 8.63 2.36
N LEU A 234 13.30 8.10 3.53
CA LEU A 234 12.25 8.68 4.36
C LEU A 234 12.84 9.57 5.44
N ASN A 235 12.18 10.71 5.71
CA ASN A 235 12.58 11.59 6.79
C ASN A 235 12.08 11.03 8.14
N PRO A 236 12.97 10.69 9.08
CA PRO A 236 12.58 10.22 10.41
C PRO A 236 11.72 11.22 11.18
N ASP A 237 11.89 12.52 10.95
CA ASP A 237 11.14 13.58 11.64
C ASP A 237 9.66 13.63 11.21
N LYS A 238 9.30 12.91 10.14
CA LYS A 238 7.94 12.80 9.61
C LYS A 238 7.35 11.39 9.77
N CYS A 239 8.01 10.54 10.55
CA CYS A 239 7.59 9.15 10.77
C CYS A 239 7.26 8.93 12.24
N ASN A 240 6.22 8.16 12.50
CA ASN A 240 5.91 7.62 13.81
C ASN A 240 5.45 6.16 13.62
N ALA A 241 5.70 5.33 14.63
CA ALA A 241 5.31 3.94 14.63
C ALA A 241 4.82 3.55 16.03
N TYR A 242 3.73 2.80 16.07
CA TYR A 242 3.04 2.42 17.29
C TYR A 242 2.72 0.93 17.28
N PHE A 243 2.82 0.30 18.43
CA PHE A 243 2.41 -1.07 18.67
C PHE A 243 1.12 -1.10 19.50
N LEU A 244 0.18 -1.93 19.07
CA LEU A 244 -1.11 -2.10 19.73
C LEU A 244 -1.14 -3.46 20.43
N LYS A 245 -1.23 -3.46 21.76
CA LYS A 245 -1.32 -4.67 22.58
C LYS A 245 -2.26 -4.45 23.75
N ASP A 246 -3.17 -5.39 23.98
CA ASP A 246 -4.15 -5.37 25.08
C ASP A 246 -4.97 -4.07 25.19
N GLY A 247 -5.27 -3.45 24.04
CA GLY A 247 -6.02 -2.17 23.98
C GLY A 247 -5.19 -0.92 24.30
N PHE A 248 -3.88 -1.08 24.53
CA PHE A 248 -2.93 0.01 24.71
C PHE A 248 -2.15 0.28 23.42
N CYS A 249 -1.72 1.53 23.26
CA CYS A 249 -0.90 2.01 22.16
C CYS A 249 0.44 2.50 22.71
N GLU A 250 1.53 1.81 22.35
CA GLU A 250 2.90 2.13 22.76
C GLU A 250 3.69 2.64 21.55
N SER A 251 4.47 3.71 21.73
CA SER A 251 5.38 4.16 20.68
C SER A 251 6.55 3.20 20.57
N ILE A 252 6.73 2.61 19.38
CA ILE A 252 7.90 1.78 19.05
C ILE A 252 8.91 2.55 18.19
N PHE A 253 8.67 3.83 17.93
CA PHE A 253 9.61 4.71 17.24
C PHE A 253 10.61 5.31 18.24
N ASP A 254 11.89 5.06 18.02
CA ASP A 254 12.97 5.64 18.79
C ASP A 254 13.40 6.98 18.17
N VAL A 255 13.11 8.07 18.86
CA VAL A 255 13.41 9.44 18.42
C VAL A 255 14.92 9.72 18.33
N GLN A 256 15.76 9.02 19.10
CA GLN A 256 17.22 9.21 19.08
C GLN A 256 17.87 8.51 17.88
N THR A 257 17.41 7.29 17.59
CA THR A 257 17.91 6.52 16.44
C THR A 257 17.18 6.89 15.15
N GLY A 258 15.93 7.37 15.21
CA GLY A 258 15.05 7.60 14.07
C GLY A 258 14.60 6.30 13.41
N LEU A 259 14.49 5.22 14.19
CA LEU A 259 14.17 3.87 13.72
C LEU A 259 12.98 3.29 14.50
N ILE A 260 12.35 2.28 13.91
CA ILE A 260 11.26 1.50 14.49
C ILE A 260 11.85 0.29 15.21
N GLY A 261 11.51 0.10 16.49
CA GLY A 261 11.92 -1.06 17.29
C GLY A 261 11.41 -2.37 16.71
N GLN A 262 12.30 -3.36 16.57
CA GLN A 262 11.98 -4.64 15.92
C GLN A 262 11.45 -5.73 16.87
N ASN A 263 11.75 -5.61 18.18
CA ASN A 263 11.52 -6.67 19.16
C ASN A 263 10.05 -7.01 19.46
N TYR A 264 9.08 -6.31 18.85
CA TYR A 264 7.66 -6.43 19.22
C TYR A 264 6.87 -7.42 18.35
N LEU A 265 7.39 -7.82 17.18
CA LEU A 265 6.81 -8.91 16.37
C LEU A 265 7.46 -10.28 16.64
N ASP A 266 8.55 -10.29 17.42
CA ASP A 266 9.32 -11.50 17.72
C ASP A 266 8.66 -12.39 18.77
N GLU A 267 7.68 -11.90 19.55
CA GLU A 267 6.99 -12.70 20.58
C GLU A 267 6.39 -14.00 20.01
N ILE A 268 5.76 -13.95 18.83
CA ILE A 268 5.21 -15.15 18.17
C ILE A 268 6.33 -16.06 17.64
N SER A 269 7.44 -15.47 17.19
CA SER A 269 8.58 -16.24 16.68
C SER A 269 9.33 -16.96 17.82
N GLU A 270 9.40 -16.34 18.99
CA GLU A 270 9.96 -16.93 20.21
C GLU A 270 9.09 -18.11 20.69
N ASP A 271 7.77 -17.96 20.71
CA ASP A 271 6.84 -19.03 21.06
C ASP A 271 6.95 -20.23 20.10
N LEU A 272 6.99 -19.97 18.79
CA LEU A 272 7.17 -21.01 17.77
C LEU A 272 8.54 -21.70 17.87
N GLY A 273 9.59 -20.94 18.21
CA GLY A 273 10.92 -21.48 18.48
C GLY A 273 10.93 -22.41 19.69
N ALA A 274 10.28 -21.99 20.78
CA ALA A 274 10.15 -22.78 21.99
C ALA A 274 9.37 -24.09 21.75
N ASP A 275 8.28 -24.04 20.98
CA ASP A 275 7.52 -25.21 20.57
C ASP A 275 8.39 -26.18 19.76
N PHE A 276 9.15 -25.68 18.78
CA PHE A 276 10.05 -26.50 17.98
C PHE A 276 11.15 -27.15 18.82
N ASP A 277 11.78 -26.39 19.72
CA ASP A 277 12.80 -26.90 20.63
C ASP A 277 12.25 -28.01 21.53
N TYR A 278 11.01 -27.83 22.02
CA TYR A 278 10.32 -28.84 22.82
C TYR A 278 10.03 -30.12 22.02
N LEU A 279 9.53 -29.98 20.79
CA LEU A 279 9.29 -31.11 19.89
C LEU A 279 10.59 -31.83 19.53
N TYR A 280 11.67 -31.09 19.28
CA TYR A 280 12.99 -31.63 18.97
C TYR A 280 13.56 -32.43 20.15
N HIS A 281 13.39 -31.92 21.37
CA HIS A 281 13.77 -32.62 22.59
C HIS A 281 12.98 -33.93 22.78
N ILE A 282 11.67 -33.94 22.49
CA ILE A 282 10.86 -35.17 22.50
C ILE A 282 11.35 -36.16 21.45
N HIS A 283 11.57 -35.70 20.21
CA HIS A 283 12.08 -36.53 19.12
C HIS A 283 13.40 -37.21 19.51
N GLY A 284 14.35 -36.48 20.10
CA GLY A 284 15.63 -37.03 20.56
C GLY A 284 15.52 -38.11 21.64
N ARG A 285 14.44 -38.13 22.43
CA ARG A 285 14.18 -39.16 23.45
C ARG A 285 13.51 -40.41 22.89
N SER A 286 12.81 -40.31 21.76
CA SER A 286 12.09 -41.43 21.12
C SER A 286 13.00 -42.40 20.35
N PHE A 287 14.30 -42.11 20.23
CA PHE A 287 15.31 -42.97 19.60
C PHE A 287 16.25 -43.66 20.60
N LYS A 288 15.90 -43.70 21.89
CA LYS A 288 16.60 -44.50 22.90
C LYS A 288 15.81 -45.75 23.29
#